data_AF-A0A7S4J0S4-F1
#
_entry.id   AF-A0A7S4J0S4-F1
#
_cell.length_a   1.000
_cell.length_b   1.000
_cell.length_c   1.000
_cell.angle_alpha   90.00
_cell.angle_beta   90.00
_cell.angle_gamma   90.00
#
_symmetry.space_group_name_H-M   'P 1'
#
loop_
_entity.id
_entity.type
_entity.pdbx_description
1 polymer ?
#
loop_
_entity_poly.entity_id
_entity_poly.type
_entity_poly.pdbx_seq_one_letter_code
_entity_poly.pdbx_strand_id
1 'polypeptide(L)'
;CSSRLHSVAVQQRVLVEMIVRFSQCQECNREFTNRTWHAVVQLRQKRMDGAQRKGLMILEAALSKNADARKHVLSMETTRHGFDFYFLSLMQAKMFASYLARVCPMRTKITQKLVSADVKNNTANMKHTVSCDMIPLCRDDLIIVDKHAAHAGGGAGRLSGRLCLVNKVSSALHLVDASPARMASTDETFADVPADKYWKGGEEKSYRIILSSKRLVRFVVLDVEPCADGNGSGQHNVSERHLYEGPQSGMGKYALADVEIARESDFGKSDQTYRCVTHLGNLLQVGDIALGYDLVNSVLPSDAEWSMENSLNSSFVLPDIVLVKKCRGGVTEAGDGNIPGGNDKERKPRAKSSGSKRRERRRKKEEKKTKALEDAAARMGFGESEEAGDIQIEHDRSAFKEELDNDPELARELEIAENELAQIRQEMVEPSASGNLEQGGVEKQEANIAEETHSD
;
A
#
# COMPACT_ATOMS: atom_id res chain seq x y z
N CYS A 1 -61.67 -67.67 -2.42
CA CYS A 1 -62.22 -66.53 -1.65
C CYS A 1 -61.04 -65.81 -0.99
N SER A 2 -60.61 -64.67 -1.54
CA SER A 2 -59.40 -63.94 -1.13
C SER A 2 -59.69 -63.14 0.15
N SER A 3 -59.15 -63.57 1.29
CA SER A 3 -59.22 -62.81 2.54
C SER A 3 -58.15 -61.72 2.55
N ARG A 4 -58.54 -60.50 2.18
CA ARG A 4 -57.75 -59.28 2.38
C ARG A 4 -57.47 -59.09 3.88
N LEU A 5 -56.23 -59.36 4.30
CA LEU A 5 -55.70 -58.86 5.57
C LEU A 5 -55.60 -57.33 5.45
N HIS A 6 -56.51 -56.62 6.10
CA HIS A 6 -56.42 -55.18 6.24
C HIS A 6 -55.30 -54.89 7.24
N SER A 7 -54.19 -54.32 6.77
CA SER A 7 -53.12 -53.84 7.64
C SER A 7 -53.65 -52.66 8.46
N VAL A 8 -53.99 -52.91 9.73
CA VAL A 8 -54.42 -51.86 10.64
C VAL A 8 -53.18 -51.11 11.14
N ALA A 9 -52.97 -49.90 10.65
CA ALA A 9 -51.96 -49.00 11.18
C ALA A 9 -52.49 -48.31 12.44
N VAL A 10 -51.83 -48.52 13.58
CA VAL A 10 -52.18 -47.90 14.86
C VAL A 10 -51.25 -46.72 15.09
N GLN A 11 -51.80 -45.51 15.13
CA GLN A 11 -51.07 -44.32 15.58
C GLN A 11 -51.15 -44.20 17.10
N GLN A 12 -50.00 -44.23 17.76
CA GLN A 12 -49.89 -44.01 19.20
C GLN A 12 -49.09 -42.73 19.48
N ARG A 13 -49.62 -41.88 20.36
CA ARG A 13 -48.90 -40.70 20.86
C ARG A 13 -48.11 -41.12 22.10
N VAL A 14 -46.79 -40.98 22.05
CA VAL A 14 -45.88 -41.27 23.16
C VAL A 14 -45.26 -39.98 23.63
N LEU A 15 -45.25 -39.77 24.95
CA LEU A 15 -44.54 -38.66 25.57
C LEU A 15 -43.05 -39.01 25.63
N VAL A 16 -42.22 -38.23 24.96
CA VAL A 16 -40.76 -38.35 25.01
C VAL A 16 -40.23 -37.33 26.00
N GLU A 17 -39.59 -37.79 27.06
CA GLU A 17 -38.87 -36.93 27.98
C GLU A 17 -37.45 -36.71 27.46
N MET A 18 -37.14 -35.48 27.04
CA MET A 18 -35.79 -35.11 26.64
C MET A 18 -35.03 -34.56 27.85
N ILE A 19 -34.01 -35.28 28.30
CA ILE A 19 -33.13 -34.83 29.38
C ILE A 19 -31.96 -34.05 28.77
N VAL A 20 -31.92 -32.74 29.03
CA VAL A 20 -30.79 -31.90 28.61
C VAL A 20 -29.64 -32.07 29.61
N ARG A 21 -28.49 -32.55 29.13
CA ARG A 21 -27.24 -32.58 29.91
C ARG A 21 -26.32 -31.47 29.43
N PHE A 22 -25.88 -30.65 30.37
CA PHE A 22 -24.86 -29.63 30.09
C PHE A 22 -23.50 -30.30 29.91
N SER A 23 -22.88 -30.07 28.76
CA SER A 23 -21.50 -30.47 28.47
C SER A 23 -20.75 -29.28 27.90
N GLN A 24 -19.43 -29.25 28.05
CA GLN A 24 -18.62 -28.18 27.48
C GLN A 24 -18.58 -28.31 25.95
N CYS A 25 -18.76 -27.19 25.28
CA CYS A 25 -18.64 -27.12 23.84
C CYS A 25 -17.17 -27.34 23.41
N GLN A 26 -16.93 -27.94 22.24
CA GLN A 26 -15.55 -28.19 21.79
C GLN A 26 -14.76 -26.89 21.57
N GLU A 27 -15.43 -25.78 21.24
CA GLU A 27 -14.83 -24.46 21.10
C GLU A 27 -14.37 -23.91 22.47
N CYS A 28 -15.24 -23.99 23.47
CA CYS A 28 -15.00 -23.59 24.86
C CYS A 28 -13.82 -24.36 25.49
N ASN A 29 -13.74 -25.67 25.24
CA ASN A 29 -12.66 -26.51 25.72
C ASN A 29 -11.32 -26.17 25.04
N ARG A 30 -11.35 -25.71 23.77
CA ARG A 30 -10.16 -25.29 23.04
C ARG A 30 -9.58 -23.99 23.59
N GLU A 31 -10.42 -23.01 23.93
CA GLU A 31 -9.99 -21.77 24.58
C GLU A 31 -9.27 -22.02 25.90
N PHE A 32 -9.75 -22.98 26.70
CA PHE A 32 -9.16 -23.35 27.98
C PHE A 32 -7.78 -24.03 27.88
N THR A 33 -7.42 -24.59 26.71
CA THR A 33 -6.21 -25.43 26.53
C THR A 33 -4.97 -24.64 26.03
N ASN A 34 -4.91 -23.31 26.15
CA ASN A 34 -3.82 -22.47 25.62
C ASN A 34 -3.53 -22.64 24.11
N ARG A 35 -4.46 -23.25 23.35
CA ARG A 35 -4.36 -23.42 21.89
C ARG A 35 -5.14 -22.29 21.22
N THR A 36 -4.57 -21.08 21.30
CA THR A 36 -5.29 -19.83 21.00
C THR A 36 -5.54 -19.59 19.51
N TRP A 37 -4.77 -20.18 18.59
CA TRP A 37 -4.93 -19.97 17.15
C TRP A 37 -4.51 -21.19 16.31
N HIS A 38 -5.17 -21.36 15.16
CA HIS A 38 -4.87 -22.40 14.18
C HIS A 38 -4.16 -21.85 12.94
N ALA A 39 -4.43 -20.61 12.56
CA ALA A 39 -3.79 -19.96 11.44
C ALA A 39 -3.24 -18.59 11.87
N VAL A 40 -2.06 -18.24 11.36
CA VAL A 40 -1.47 -16.90 11.51
C VAL A 40 -1.16 -16.34 10.13
N VAL A 41 -1.49 -15.07 9.90
CA VAL A 41 -1.09 -14.32 8.71
C VAL A 41 0.00 -13.35 9.10
N GLN A 42 1.19 -13.54 8.55
CA GLN A 42 2.36 -12.71 8.83
C GLN A 42 2.58 -11.76 7.66
N LEU A 43 2.23 -10.49 7.86
CA LEU A 43 2.48 -9.44 6.88
C LEU A 43 3.86 -8.85 7.12
N ARG A 44 4.73 -8.86 6.11
CA ARG A 44 6.10 -8.31 6.21
C ARG A 44 6.43 -7.42 5.03
N GLN A 45 7.09 -6.28 5.29
CA GLN A 45 7.67 -5.42 4.26
C GLN A 45 9.18 -5.27 4.52
N LYS A 46 10.00 -5.93 3.69
CA LYS A 46 11.46 -5.97 3.84
C LYS A 46 12.13 -4.75 3.20
N ARG A 47 12.00 -3.58 3.82
CA ARG A 47 12.71 -2.36 3.38
C ARG A 47 14.01 -2.20 4.16
N MET A 48 15.15 -2.22 3.47
CA MET A 48 16.49 -2.20 4.08
C MET A 48 16.87 -0.82 4.67
N ASP A 49 16.37 0.27 4.10
CA ASP A 49 16.89 1.63 4.37
C ASP A 49 16.30 2.36 5.58
N GLY A 50 15.53 1.69 6.46
CA GLY A 50 14.88 2.38 7.60
C GLY A 50 13.97 3.55 7.17
N ALA A 51 13.59 3.59 5.90
CA ALA A 51 12.70 4.59 5.34
C ALA A 51 11.26 4.30 5.76
N GLN A 52 10.44 5.37 5.83
CA GLN A 52 9.05 5.28 6.29
C GLN A 52 8.30 4.21 5.50
N ARG A 53 7.57 3.36 6.20
CA ARG A 53 6.88 2.21 5.62
C ARG A 53 5.51 2.61 5.09
N LYS A 54 5.50 3.56 4.16
CA LYS A 54 4.26 4.14 3.61
C LYS A 54 3.26 3.05 3.17
N GLY A 55 3.75 1.98 2.52
CA GLY A 55 2.90 0.85 2.13
C GLY A 55 2.18 0.16 3.29
N LEU A 56 2.88 -0.09 4.41
CA LEU A 56 2.26 -0.66 5.62
C LEU A 56 1.28 0.33 6.28
N MET A 57 1.60 1.63 6.27
CA MET A 57 0.72 2.68 6.83
C MET A 57 -0.59 2.84 6.03
N ILE A 58 -0.50 2.80 4.70
CA ILE A 58 -1.65 2.79 3.78
C ILE A 58 -2.56 1.58 4.10
N LEU A 59 -1.94 0.40 4.26
CA LEU A 59 -2.66 -0.82 4.56
C LEU A 59 -3.29 -0.79 5.96
N GLU A 60 -2.61 -0.25 6.97
CA GLU A 60 -3.18 -0.04 8.31
C GLU A 60 -4.38 0.91 8.26
N ALA A 61 -4.26 2.04 7.55
CA ALA A 61 -5.36 2.99 7.38
C ALA A 61 -6.56 2.32 6.67
N ALA A 62 -6.31 1.55 5.60
CA ALA A 62 -7.34 0.81 4.88
C ALA A 62 -8.00 -0.27 5.77
N LEU A 63 -7.23 -0.99 6.58
CA LEU A 63 -7.76 -1.97 7.55
C LEU A 63 -8.53 -1.29 8.70
N SER A 64 -8.10 -0.12 9.14
CA SER A 64 -8.75 0.61 10.22
C SER A 64 -10.15 1.09 9.83
N LYS A 65 -10.37 1.39 8.55
CA LYS A 65 -11.67 1.79 8.02
C LYS A 65 -12.55 0.59 7.70
N ASN A 66 -11.97 -0.53 7.27
CA ASN A 66 -12.71 -1.75 6.92
C ASN A 66 -13.00 -2.62 8.15
N ALA A 67 -14.17 -2.44 8.75
CA ALA A 67 -14.62 -3.22 9.91
C ALA A 67 -14.82 -4.71 9.60
N ASP A 68 -15.26 -5.07 8.40
CA ASP A 68 -15.59 -6.46 8.04
C ASP A 68 -14.36 -7.37 7.98
N ALA A 69 -13.23 -6.88 7.46
CA ALA A 69 -11.99 -7.63 7.40
C ALA A 69 -11.44 -7.99 8.81
N ARG A 70 -11.77 -7.18 9.82
CA ARG A 70 -11.34 -7.39 11.22
C ARG A 70 -12.25 -8.32 12.01
N LYS A 71 -13.47 -8.61 11.55
CA LYS A 71 -14.43 -9.46 12.28
C LYS A 71 -13.88 -10.86 12.62
N HIS A 72 -13.00 -11.38 11.78
CA HIS A 72 -12.44 -12.73 11.92
C HIS A 72 -11.05 -12.76 12.58
N VAL A 73 -10.49 -11.60 12.94
CA VAL A 73 -9.18 -11.49 13.58
C VAL A 73 -9.34 -11.64 15.10
N LEU A 74 -8.62 -12.59 15.70
CA LEU A 74 -8.60 -12.79 17.15
C LEU A 74 -7.75 -11.76 17.87
N SER A 75 -6.50 -11.62 17.40
CA SER A 75 -5.46 -10.79 17.98
C SER A 75 -4.58 -10.24 16.85
N MET A 76 -4.05 -9.04 17.06
CA MET A 76 -3.08 -8.39 16.18
C MET A 76 -1.86 -8.04 17.03
N GLU A 77 -0.69 -8.49 16.59
CA GLU A 77 0.60 -8.14 17.18
C GLU A 77 1.41 -7.31 16.17
N THR A 78 1.94 -6.19 16.64
CA THR A 78 2.85 -5.34 15.85
C THR A 78 4.27 -5.89 15.99
N THR A 79 4.98 -5.98 14.87
CA THR A 79 6.38 -6.43 14.85
C THR A 79 7.25 -5.39 14.15
N ARG A 80 8.56 -5.45 14.38
CA ARG A 80 9.50 -4.49 13.79
C ARG A 80 9.39 -4.39 12.26
N HIS A 81 8.95 -5.40 11.50
CA HIS A 81 8.87 -5.33 10.04
C HIS A 81 7.47 -5.62 9.47
N GLY A 82 6.42 -5.47 10.28
CA GLY A 82 5.03 -5.64 9.84
C GLY A 82 4.10 -6.11 10.97
N PHE A 83 3.08 -6.89 10.63
CA PHE A 83 2.00 -7.28 11.55
C PHE A 83 1.74 -8.77 11.52
N ASP A 84 1.36 -9.34 12.67
CA ASP A 84 0.90 -10.72 12.80
C ASP A 84 -0.58 -10.74 13.20
N PHE A 85 -1.39 -11.41 12.36
CA PHE A 85 -2.83 -11.56 12.57
C PHE A 85 -3.15 -13.01 12.89
N TYR A 86 -3.84 -13.23 14.00
CA TYR A 86 -4.21 -14.57 14.46
C TYR A 86 -5.66 -14.91 14.09
N PHE A 87 -5.86 -16.12 13.57
CA PHE A 87 -7.15 -16.64 13.09
C PHE A 87 -7.47 -18.03 13.67
N LEU A 88 -8.76 -18.29 13.88
CA LEU A 88 -9.28 -19.61 14.30
C LEU A 88 -9.35 -20.61 13.13
N SER A 89 -9.56 -20.13 11.90
CA SER A 89 -9.73 -20.97 10.71
C SER A 89 -8.75 -20.56 9.62
N LEU A 90 -8.20 -21.57 8.92
CA LEU A 90 -7.36 -21.33 7.75
C LEU A 90 -8.13 -20.72 6.58
N MET A 91 -9.44 -21.00 6.44
CA MET A 91 -10.23 -20.41 5.36
C MET A 91 -10.32 -18.89 5.52
N GLN A 92 -10.56 -18.41 6.75
CA GLN A 92 -10.59 -16.99 7.07
C GLN A 92 -9.23 -16.34 6.83
N ALA A 93 -8.13 -16.99 7.24
CA ALA A 93 -6.77 -16.51 6.98
C ALA A 93 -6.46 -16.41 5.47
N LYS A 94 -6.90 -17.38 4.66
CA LYS A 94 -6.74 -17.35 3.19
C LYS A 94 -7.56 -16.23 2.56
N MET A 95 -8.82 -16.06 2.96
CA MET A 95 -9.65 -14.96 2.44
C MET A 95 -9.06 -13.60 2.80
N PHE A 96 -8.54 -13.46 4.03
CA PHE A 96 -7.86 -12.25 4.46
C PHE A 96 -6.59 -11.99 3.64
N ALA A 97 -5.76 -13.00 3.38
CA ALA A 97 -4.59 -12.85 2.51
C ALA A 97 -4.96 -12.46 1.07
N SER A 98 -6.03 -13.03 0.51
CA SER A 98 -6.55 -12.64 -0.80
C SER A 98 -7.10 -11.21 -0.82
N TYR A 99 -7.73 -10.76 0.27
CA TYR A 99 -8.16 -9.38 0.44
C TYR A 99 -6.97 -8.41 0.44
N LEU A 100 -5.92 -8.73 1.20
CA LEU A 100 -4.71 -7.93 1.26
C LEU A 100 -4.02 -7.83 -0.11
N ALA A 101 -3.98 -8.91 -0.89
CA ALA A 101 -3.37 -8.95 -2.23
C ALA A 101 -4.08 -8.05 -3.26
N ARG A 102 -5.33 -7.63 -3.03
CA ARG A 102 -6.01 -6.66 -3.90
C ARG A 102 -5.60 -5.22 -3.61
N VAL A 103 -5.30 -4.91 -2.35
CA VAL A 103 -4.93 -3.56 -1.92
C VAL A 103 -3.46 -3.28 -2.21
N CYS A 104 -2.59 -4.26 -2.00
CA CYS A 104 -1.15 -4.11 -2.16
C CYS A 104 -0.54 -5.32 -2.89
N PRO A 105 0.52 -5.12 -3.68
CA PRO A 105 1.13 -6.20 -4.42
C PRO A 105 1.99 -7.02 -3.45
N MET A 106 1.66 -8.31 -3.29
CA MET A 106 2.34 -9.20 -2.34
C MET A 106 2.46 -10.63 -2.85
N ARG A 107 3.40 -11.36 -2.26
CA ARG A 107 3.59 -12.79 -2.46
C ARG A 107 3.12 -13.54 -1.23
N THR A 108 2.18 -14.45 -1.43
CA THR A 108 1.61 -15.29 -0.37
C THR A 108 2.24 -16.67 -0.40
N LYS A 109 2.76 -17.14 0.74
CA LYS A 109 3.28 -18.50 0.93
C LYS A 109 2.59 -19.14 2.12
N ILE A 110 2.08 -20.36 1.95
CA ILE A 110 1.41 -21.10 3.02
C ILE A 110 2.31 -22.23 3.47
N THR A 111 2.56 -22.29 4.78
CA THR A 111 3.30 -23.38 5.42
C THR A 111 2.44 -24.00 6.52
N GLN A 112 2.69 -25.27 6.81
CA GLN A 112 1.95 -26.02 7.81
C GLN A 112 2.91 -26.74 8.76
N LYS A 113 2.57 -26.73 10.04
CA LYS A 113 3.30 -27.40 11.11
C LYS A 113 2.35 -28.36 11.81
N LEU A 114 2.70 -29.65 11.83
CA LEU A 114 1.95 -30.65 12.57
C LEU A 114 2.11 -30.39 14.09
N VAL A 115 1.00 -30.32 14.81
CA VAL A 115 0.98 -30.16 16.27
C VAL A 115 0.71 -31.51 16.94
N SER A 116 -0.30 -32.23 16.46
CA SER A 116 -0.66 -33.55 16.98
C SER A 116 -1.34 -34.37 15.91
N ALA A 117 -1.17 -35.68 15.94
CA ALA A 117 -1.91 -36.62 15.09
C ALA A 117 -2.64 -37.63 16.00
N ASP A 118 -3.92 -37.84 15.76
CA ASP A 118 -4.70 -38.92 16.34
C ASP A 118 -4.71 -40.09 15.36
N VAL A 119 -3.95 -41.14 15.69
CA VAL A 119 -3.81 -42.35 14.86
C VAL A 119 -5.11 -43.18 14.85
N LYS A 120 -5.95 -43.07 15.89
CA LYS A 120 -7.19 -43.86 15.98
C LYS A 120 -8.26 -43.32 15.03
N ASN A 121 -8.33 -42.00 14.89
CA ASN A 121 -9.30 -41.32 14.02
C ASN A 121 -8.69 -40.81 12.71
N ASN A 122 -7.39 -41.05 12.46
CA ASN A 122 -6.64 -40.51 11.34
C ASN A 122 -6.86 -38.99 11.14
N THR A 123 -6.91 -38.23 12.25
CA THR A 123 -7.08 -36.77 12.22
C THR A 123 -5.80 -36.09 12.69
N ALA A 124 -5.33 -35.12 11.92
CA ALA A 124 -4.14 -34.34 12.25
C ALA A 124 -4.53 -32.90 12.59
N ASN A 125 -4.04 -32.41 13.72
CA ASN A 125 -4.14 -31.00 14.08
C ASN A 125 -2.88 -30.28 13.59
N MET A 126 -3.06 -29.39 12.62
CA MET A 126 -1.99 -28.61 12.02
C MET A 126 -2.18 -27.12 12.33
N LYS A 127 -1.07 -26.44 12.57
CA LYS A 127 -1.00 -24.98 12.60
C LYS A 127 -0.51 -24.48 11.25
N HIS A 128 -1.19 -23.47 10.72
CA HIS A 128 -0.89 -22.90 9.42
C HIS A 128 -0.30 -21.50 9.57
N THR A 129 0.76 -21.24 8.83
CA THR A 129 1.39 -19.91 8.77
C THR A 129 1.31 -19.44 7.32
N VAL A 130 0.58 -18.36 7.11
CA VAL A 130 0.44 -17.67 5.83
C VAL A 130 1.38 -16.48 5.85
N SER A 131 2.51 -16.60 5.17
CA SER A 131 3.48 -15.50 5.02
C SER A 131 3.07 -14.64 3.84
N CYS A 132 2.78 -13.37 4.09
CA CYS A 132 2.48 -12.36 3.09
C CYS A 132 3.66 -11.39 3.00
N ASP A 133 4.53 -11.59 2.01
CA ASP A 133 5.65 -10.68 1.74
C ASP A 133 5.17 -9.57 0.81
N MET A 134 5.12 -8.34 1.29
CA MET A 134 4.88 -7.16 0.45
C MET A 134 6.13 -6.78 -0.34
N ILE A 135 5.92 -6.18 -1.51
CA ILE A 135 7.01 -5.59 -2.28
C ILE A 135 7.65 -4.45 -1.46
N PRO A 136 9.00 -4.37 -1.42
CA PRO A 136 9.72 -3.36 -0.64
C PRO A 136 9.77 -1.96 -1.28
N LEU A 137 9.03 -1.74 -2.37
CA LEU A 137 8.93 -0.47 -3.08
C LEU A 137 7.76 0.35 -2.51
N CYS A 138 8.00 1.64 -2.29
CA CYS A 138 6.97 2.57 -1.86
C CYS A 138 6.66 3.60 -2.97
N ARG A 139 5.52 4.28 -2.82
CA ARG A 139 5.20 5.46 -3.62
C ARG A 139 6.32 6.51 -3.52
N ASP A 140 6.58 7.19 -4.63
CA ASP A 140 7.56 8.26 -4.82
C ASP A 140 9.03 7.81 -4.77
N ASP A 141 9.33 6.51 -4.70
CA ASP A 141 10.71 6.02 -4.73
C ASP A 141 11.29 6.03 -6.16
N LEU A 142 12.60 6.33 -6.26
CA LEU A 142 13.37 6.29 -7.49
C LEU A 142 14.01 4.91 -7.67
N ILE A 143 13.73 4.24 -8.79
CA ILE A 143 14.21 2.90 -9.07
C ILE A 143 14.98 2.82 -10.38
N ILE A 144 15.91 1.87 -10.47
CA ILE A 144 16.50 1.41 -11.73
C ILE A 144 15.84 0.10 -12.08
N VAL A 145 15.32 0.03 -13.31
CA VAL A 145 14.91 -1.23 -13.90
C VAL A 145 16.07 -1.75 -14.74
N ASP A 146 16.59 -2.91 -14.38
CA ASP A 146 17.73 -3.50 -15.08
C ASP A 146 17.35 -3.91 -16.52
N LYS A 147 18.30 -3.81 -17.46
CA LYS A 147 18.11 -4.24 -18.86
C LYS A 147 17.75 -5.74 -18.98
N HIS A 148 18.18 -6.55 -18.01
CA HIS A 148 17.85 -7.97 -17.96
C HIS A 148 16.43 -8.23 -17.48
N ALA A 149 15.76 -7.25 -16.86
CA ALA A 149 14.38 -7.38 -16.39
C ALA A 149 13.41 -7.65 -17.56
N ALA A 150 13.62 -7.06 -18.75
CA ALA A 150 12.80 -7.36 -19.93
C ALA A 150 12.85 -8.84 -20.35
N HIS A 151 14.02 -9.47 -20.27
CA HIS A 151 14.22 -10.84 -20.73
C HIS A 151 13.77 -11.88 -19.69
N ALA A 152 13.79 -11.51 -18.40
CA ALA A 152 13.36 -12.36 -17.29
C ALA A 152 11.82 -12.39 -17.09
N GLY A 153 11.05 -11.93 -18.08
CA GLY A 153 9.59 -11.82 -17.98
C GLY A 153 9.12 -10.65 -17.10
N GLY A 154 9.97 -9.63 -16.91
CA GLY A 154 9.64 -8.42 -16.16
C GLY A 154 8.53 -7.63 -16.82
N GLY A 155 7.53 -7.24 -16.03
CA GLY A 155 6.38 -6.45 -16.50
C GLY A 155 6.73 -5.06 -17.00
N ALA A 156 7.96 -4.58 -16.73
CA ALA A 156 8.39 -3.23 -17.06
C ALA A 156 8.60 -2.97 -18.57
N GLY A 157 8.58 -4.01 -19.42
CA GLY A 157 8.56 -3.84 -20.88
C GLY A 157 9.66 -2.93 -21.42
N ARG A 158 9.26 -1.82 -22.06
CA ARG A 158 10.16 -0.82 -22.69
C ARG A 158 10.90 0.08 -21.70
N LEU A 159 10.55 0.04 -20.40
CA LEU A 159 11.25 0.75 -19.33
C LEU A 159 12.50 0.01 -18.82
N SER A 160 12.77 -1.19 -19.36
CA SER A 160 13.96 -1.98 -19.01
C SER A 160 15.25 -1.26 -19.41
N GLY A 161 16.16 -1.08 -18.46
CA GLY A 161 17.41 -0.33 -18.63
C GLY A 161 17.25 1.18 -18.56
N ARG A 162 16.21 1.68 -17.86
CA ARG A 162 15.96 3.09 -17.61
C ARG A 162 15.73 3.36 -16.12
N LEU A 163 15.75 4.65 -15.78
CA LEU A 163 15.42 5.17 -14.46
C LEU A 163 13.91 5.38 -14.39
N CYS A 164 13.26 4.85 -13.36
CA CYS A 164 11.80 4.91 -13.21
C CYS A 164 11.39 5.42 -11.83
N LEU A 165 10.19 5.96 -11.77
CA LEU A 165 9.50 6.39 -10.56
C LEU A 165 8.36 5.44 -10.23
N VAL A 166 8.15 5.18 -8.95
CA VAL A 166 6.95 4.47 -8.48
C VAL A 166 5.84 5.49 -8.27
N ASN A 167 4.91 5.57 -9.21
CA ASN A 167 3.81 6.53 -9.17
C ASN A 167 2.69 6.08 -8.23
N LYS A 168 2.24 4.82 -8.35
CA LYS A 168 1.19 4.25 -7.51
C LYS A 168 1.49 2.81 -7.14
N VAL A 169 1.16 2.44 -5.90
CA VAL A 169 1.20 1.06 -5.41
C VAL A 169 -0.23 0.62 -5.10
N SER A 170 -0.77 -0.28 -5.91
CA SER A 170 -2.10 -0.89 -5.74
C SER A 170 -1.96 -2.42 -5.79
N SER A 171 -2.93 -3.15 -6.36
CA SER A 171 -2.78 -4.58 -6.72
C SER A 171 -1.54 -4.87 -7.59
N ALA A 172 -1.13 -3.90 -8.41
CA ALA A 172 0.12 -3.90 -9.17
C ALA A 172 0.93 -2.62 -8.87
N LEU A 173 2.23 -2.67 -9.20
CA LEU A 173 3.09 -1.48 -9.18
C LEU A 173 2.92 -0.71 -10.48
N HIS A 174 2.61 0.57 -10.38
CA HIS A 174 2.56 1.48 -11.53
C HIS A 174 3.85 2.27 -11.58
N LEU A 175 4.67 1.99 -12.59
CA LEU A 175 5.95 2.64 -12.82
C LEU A 175 5.83 3.70 -13.92
N VAL A 176 6.64 4.74 -13.80
CA VAL A 176 6.72 5.85 -14.76
C VAL A 176 8.17 6.09 -15.14
N ASP A 177 8.47 6.31 -16.42
CA ASP A 177 9.80 6.72 -16.85
C ASP A 177 10.16 8.08 -16.24
N ALA A 178 11.36 8.18 -15.65
CA ALA A 178 11.85 9.42 -15.05
C ALA A 178 12.41 10.40 -16.09
N SER A 179 12.78 9.91 -17.28
CA SER A 179 13.26 10.74 -18.39
C SER A 179 12.68 10.27 -19.72
N PRO A 180 11.38 10.51 -19.96
CA PRO A 180 10.76 10.16 -21.22
C PRO A 180 11.31 11.02 -22.37
N ALA A 181 11.39 10.45 -23.57
CA ALA A 181 11.75 11.20 -24.75
C ALA A 181 10.62 12.19 -25.10
N ARG A 182 10.97 13.38 -25.61
CA ARG A 182 10.03 14.47 -25.96
C ARG A 182 8.91 14.06 -26.93
N MET A 183 9.11 12.99 -27.69
CA MET A 183 8.17 12.47 -28.70
C MET A 183 7.55 11.12 -28.32
N ALA A 184 7.81 10.60 -27.11
CA ALA A 184 7.20 9.36 -26.67
C ALA A 184 5.70 9.59 -26.41
N SER A 185 4.85 8.61 -26.73
CA SER A 185 3.46 8.68 -26.29
C SER A 185 3.39 8.46 -24.77
N THR A 186 2.39 9.06 -24.12
CA THR A 186 2.15 8.89 -22.69
C THR A 186 2.07 7.40 -22.30
N ASP A 187 1.39 6.57 -23.09
CA ASP A 187 1.28 5.12 -22.86
C ASP A 187 2.63 4.38 -22.83
N GLU A 188 3.66 4.87 -23.53
CA GLU A 188 5.01 4.25 -23.51
C GLU A 188 5.81 4.61 -22.25
N THR A 189 5.37 5.63 -21.50
CA THR A 189 6.03 6.09 -20.29
C THR A 189 5.53 5.39 -19.02
N PHE A 190 4.35 4.77 -19.08
CA PHE A 190 3.76 4.01 -17.97
C PHE A 190 3.98 2.51 -18.16
N ALA A 191 4.26 1.79 -17.07
CA ALA A 191 4.26 0.33 -17.08
C ALA A 191 3.70 -0.25 -15.78
N ASP A 192 2.88 -1.29 -15.93
CA ASP A 192 2.26 -1.99 -14.81
C ASP A 192 3.01 -3.29 -14.54
N VAL A 193 3.61 -3.39 -13.35
CA VAL A 193 4.32 -4.57 -12.89
C VAL A 193 3.49 -5.31 -11.84
N PRO A 194 2.86 -6.45 -12.20
CA PRO A 194 2.16 -7.28 -11.23
C PRO A 194 3.16 -7.97 -10.29
N ALA A 195 2.69 -8.32 -9.09
CA ALA A 195 3.53 -8.89 -8.04
C ALA A 195 4.31 -10.13 -8.50
N ASP A 196 3.69 -11.06 -9.21
CA ASP A 196 4.35 -12.29 -9.69
C ASP A 196 5.55 -12.01 -10.60
N LYS A 197 5.47 -10.98 -11.45
CA LYS A 197 6.57 -10.61 -12.35
C LYS A 197 7.71 -9.95 -11.58
N TYR A 198 7.40 -9.17 -10.55
CA TYR A 198 8.41 -8.57 -9.66
C TYR A 198 9.26 -9.65 -8.99
N TRP A 199 8.64 -10.65 -8.36
CA TRP A 199 9.39 -11.69 -7.64
C TRP A 199 10.14 -12.66 -8.56
N LYS A 200 9.65 -12.90 -9.79
CA LYS A 200 10.36 -13.72 -10.80
C LYS A 200 11.63 -13.05 -11.31
N GLY A 201 11.64 -11.73 -11.46
CA GLY A 201 12.83 -10.94 -11.86
C GLY A 201 13.95 -10.94 -10.82
N GLY A 202 13.69 -11.41 -9.60
CA GLY A 202 14.63 -11.34 -8.48
C GLY A 202 14.61 -9.97 -7.81
N GLU A 203 14.46 -10.01 -6.48
CA GLU A 203 14.18 -8.85 -5.61
C GLU A 203 15.24 -7.74 -5.71
N GLU A 204 16.51 -8.10 -5.91
CA GLU A 204 17.65 -7.19 -5.86
C GLU A 204 18.30 -6.95 -7.22
N LYS A 205 18.07 -7.84 -8.20
CA LYS A 205 18.71 -7.79 -9.52
C LYS A 205 17.91 -7.00 -10.55
N SER A 206 16.59 -7.12 -10.55
CA SER A 206 15.77 -6.47 -11.60
C SER A 206 15.28 -5.07 -11.23
N TYR A 207 14.99 -4.82 -9.95
CA TYR A 207 14.38 -3.57 -9.48
C TYR A 207 15.12 -3.07 -8.26
N ARG A 208 16.00 -2.09 -8.45
CA ARG A 208 16.83 -1.54 -7.39
C ARG A 208 16.38 -0.14 -7.01
N ILE A 209 16.26 0.14 -5.72
CA ILE A 209 15.98 1.50 -5.22
C ILE A 209 17.29 2.30 -5.25
N ILE A 210 17.27 3.49 -5.84
CA ILE A 210 18.38 4.44 -5.81
C ILE A 210 18.18 5.42 -4.66
N LEU A 211 17.04 6.11 -4.68
CA LEU A 211 16.70 7.19 -3.76
C LEU A 211 15.32 6.91 -3.19
N SER A 212 15.25 7.01 -1.87
CA SER A 212 14.01 6.93 -1.12
C SER A 212 13.31 8.29 -1.07
N SER A 213 11.98 8.28 -0.94
CA SER A 213 11.14 9.49 -0.78
C SER A 213 11.58 10.48 0.30
N LYS A 214 12.43 10.10 1.27
CA LYS A 214 13.02 11.03 2.26
C LYS A 214 13.96 12.08 1.65
N ARG A 215 14.53 11.81 0.47
CA ARG A 215 15.50 12.69 -0.21
C ARG A 215 14.86 13.64 -1.23
N LEU A 216 13.52 13.76 -1.22
CA LEU A 216 12.80 14.69 -2.10
C LEU A 216 13.11 16.14 -1.74
N VAL A 217 13.39 16.94 -2.76
CA VAL A 217 13.68 18.38 -2.67
C VAL A 217 12.53 19.15 -3.34
N ARG A 218 12.26 20.35 -2.84
CA ARG A 218 11.23 21.25 -3.35
C ARG A 218 11.78 22.14 -4.48
N PHE A 219 11.05 22.19 -5.57
CA PHE A 219 11.33 22.97 -6.77
C PHE A 219 10.17 23.90 -7.08
N VAL A 220 10.48 25.09 -7.56
CA VAL A 220 9.51 26.08 -8.05
C VAL A 220 9.47 25.98 -9.57
N VAL A 221 8.26 25.85 -10.11
CA VAL A 221 8.02 25.80 -11.56
C VAL A 221 7.99 27.22 -12.13
N LEU A 222 8.85 27.48 -13.12
CA LEU A 222 8.98 28.78 -13.80
C LEU A 222 8.22 28.81 -15.12
N ASP A 223 8.32 27.74 -15.91
CA ASP A 223 7.60 27.62 -17.17
C ASP A 223 7.22 26.17 -17.47
N VAL A 224 6.12 25.98 -18.20
CA VAL A 224 5.59 24.67 -18.59
C VAL A 224 5.20 24.71 -20.07
N GLU A 225 5.96 24.00 -20.90
CA GLU A 225 5.71 23.79 -22.32
C GLU A 225 5.21 22.34 -22.55
N PRO A 226 3.91 22.11 -22.82
CA PRO A 226 3.43 20.77 -23.11
C PRO A 226 4.05 20.23 -24.41
N CYS A 227 4.50 18.97 -24.38
CA CYS A 227 4.97 18.28 -25.57
C CYS A 227 3.75 17.79 -26.38
N ALA A 228 3.78 17.98 -27.69
CA ALA A 228 2.72 17.49 -28.57
C ALA A 228 2.78 15.95 -28.62
N ASP A 229 1.67 15.30 -28.30
CA ASP A 229 1.51 13.86 -28.51
C ASP A 229 1.63 13.56 -30.02
N GLY A 230 2.35 12.49 -30.38
CA GLY A 230 2.57 12.07 -31.77
C GLY A 230 1.29 11.70 -32.54
N ASN A 231 0.14 11.65 -31.87
CA ASN A 231 -1.17 11.55 -32.50
C ASN A 231 -1.66 12.97 -32.81
N GLY A 232 -1.61 13.35 -34.09
CA GLY A 232 -1.97 14.68 -34.62
C GLY A 232 -3.44 15.10 -34.47
N SER A 233 -4.05 14.92 -33.31
CA SER A 233 -5.33 15.52 -32.95
C SER A 233 -5.10 16.86 -32.27
N GLY A 234 -5.13 17.91 -33.09
CA GLY A 234 -5.63 19.21 -32.66
C GLY A 234 -4.59 20.18 -32.12
N GLN A 235 -4.27 21.18 -32.94
CA GLN A 235 -3.98 22.53 -32.47
C GLN A 235 -5.13 22.99 -31.56
N HIS A 236 -5.08 22.67 -30.27
CA HIS A 236 -5.92 23.32 -29.29
C HIS A 236 -5.35 24.72 -29.06
N ASN A 237 -6.20 25.73 -29.24
CA ASN A 237 -5.87 27.13 -29.01
C ASN A 237 -5.20 27.29 -27.64
N VAL A 238 -4.01 27.89 -27.64
CA VAL A 238 -3.14 28.16 -26.46
C VAL A 238 -3.83 29.06 -25.41
N SER A 239 -5.02 29.58 -25.72
CA SER A 239 -5.72 30.61 -24.95
C SER A 239 -6.36 30.12 -23.65
N GLU A 240 -6.68 28.83 -23.51
CA GLU A 240 -7.29 28.27 -22.28
C GLU A 240 -6.70 26.89 -21.98
N ARG A 241 -5.52 26.87 -21.36
CA ARG A 241 -4.97 25.66 -20.74
C ARG A 241 -5.91 25.19 -19.62
N HIS A 242 -6.79 24.25 -19.93
CA HIS A 242 -7.63 23.60 -18.92
C HIS A 242 -6.76 22.63 -18.13
N LEU A 243 -6.71 22.80 -16.81
CA LEU A 243 -5.95 21.92 -15.93
C LEU A 243 -6.73 20.66 -15.60
N TYR A 244 -6.00 19.61 -15.22
CA TYR A 244 -6.63 18.43 -14.68
C TYR A 244 -7.22 18.71 -13.29
N GLU A 245 -8.54 18.88 -13.23
CA GLU A 245 -9.30 19.08 -11.98
C GLU A 245 -9.99 17.79 -11.49
N GLY A 246 -9.89 16.70 -12.27
CA GLY A 246 -10.37 15.38 -11.88
C GLY A 246 -10.83 14.51 -13.06
N PRO A 247 -11.39 13.32 -12.78
CA PRO A 247 -11.86 12.38 -13.81
C PRO A 247 -12.96 12.98 -14.72
N GLN A 248 -13.66 14.01 -14.26
CA GLN A 248 -14.71 14.70 -15.00
C GLN A 248 -14.20 15.78 -15.94
N SER A 249 -12.90 16.13 -15.89
CA SER A 249 -12.31 17.18 -16.73
C SER A 249 -12.13 16.79 -18.21
N GLY A 250 -12.48 15.55 -18.60
CA GLY A 250 -12.38 15.07 -19.99
C GLY A 250 -10.95 14.97 -20.55
N MET A 251 -9.94 15.22 -19.72
CA MET A 251 -8.52 15.18 -20.06
C MET A 251 -7.79 14.07 -19.29
N GLY A 252 -6.75 13.53 -19.92
CA GLY A 252 -5.83 12.61 -19.27
C GLY A 252 -5.12 13.29 -18.09
N LYS A 253 -4.97 12.57 -16.97
CA LYS A 253 -4.29 13.07 -15.77
C LYS A 253 -2.85 13.47 -16.09
N TYR A 254 -2.13 12.61 -16.79
CA TYR A 254 -0.72 12.80 -17.11
C TYR A 254 -0.55 13.19 -18.57
N ALA A 255 0.36 14.14 -18.81
CA ALA A 255 0.79 14.55 -20.13
C ALA A 255 2.27 14.93 -20.06
N LEU A 256 3.00 14.70 -21.15
CA LEU A 256 4.39 15.09 -21.21
C LEU A 256 4.51 16.60 -21.36
N ALA A 257 5.33 17.21 -20.52
CA ALA A 257 5.68 18.61 -20.64
C ALA A 257 7.16 18.83 -20.34
N ASP A 258 7.75 19.76 -21.07
CA ASP A 258 9.05 20.33 -20.77
C ASP A 258 8.85 21.46 -19.76
N VAL A 259 9.57 21.38 -18.65
CA VAL A 259 9.37 22.26 -17.50
C VAL A 259 10.68 22.92 -17.15
N GLU A 260 10.65 24.24 -17.01
CA GLU A 260 11.75 25.01 -16.43
C GLU A 260 11.50 25.17 -14.94
N ILE A 261 12.49 24.78 -14.13
CA ILE A 261 12.40 24.74 -12.67
C ILE A 261 13.62 25.37 -12.00
N ALA A 262 13.42 25.88 -10.79
CA ALA A 262 14.48 26.31 -9.90
C ALA A 262 14.31 25.65 -8.52
N ARG A 263 15.41 25.39 -7.80
CA ARG A 263 15.34 24.91 -6.41
C ARG A 263 14.69 25.98 -5.53
N GLU A 264 13.78 25.61 -4.65
CA GLU A 264 13.15 26.55 -3.72
C GLU A 264 14.19 27.21 -2.79
N SER A 265 15.26 26.50 -2.43
CA SER A 265 16.37 27.04 -1.62
C SER A 265 17.17 28.14 -2.32
N ASP A 266 17.22 28.08 -3.65
CA ASP A 266 18.07 28.92 -4.49
C ASP A 266 17.26 30.07 -5.10
N PHE A 267 15.93 29.94 -5.09
CA PHE A 267 15.00 30.94 -5.58
C PHE A 267 15.22 32.29 -4.86
N GLY A 268 15.64 33.30 -5.63
CA GLY A 268 15.94 34.65 -5.13
C GLY A 268 17.37 34.86 -4.61
N LYS A 269 18.22 33.82 -4.62
CA LYS A 269 19.66 33.90 -4.29
C LYS A 269 20.57 33.58 -5.46
N SER A 270 20.13 32.69 -6.35
CA SER A 270 20.88 32.21 -7.51
C SER A 270 19.94 32.07 -8.70
N ASP A 271 20.40 32.50 -9.89
CA ASP A 271 19.65 32.43 -11.14
C ASP A 271 19.87 31.08 -11.88
N GLN A 272 20.19 30.01 -11.15
CA GLN A 272 20.33 28.68 -11.74
C GLN A 272 18.96 28.07 -12.01
N THR A 273 18.64 27.92 -13.29
CA THR A 273 17.44 27.20 -13.75
C THR A 273 17.84 25.86 -14.39
N TYR A 274 16.93 24.90 -14.28
CA TYR A 274 17.10 23.57 -14.84
C TYR A 274 15.90 23.25 -15.71
N ARG A 275 16.12 22.49 -16.79
CA ARG A 275 15.09 22.11 -17.73
C ARG A 275 14.92 20.59 -17.71
N CYS A 276 13.70 20.12 -17.48
CA CYS A 276 13.41 18.69 -17.35
C CYS A 276 12.09 18.32 -18.04
N VAL A 277 12.04 17.12 -18.61
CA VAL A 277 10.82 16.57 -19.21
C VAL A 277 10.10 15.76 -18.14
N THR A 278 8.81 16.02 -17.95
CA THR A 278 8.02 15.45 -16.86
C THR A 278 6.69 14.91 -17.34
N HIS A 279 6.15 13.93 -16.62
CA HIS A 279 4.83 13.35 -16.86
C HIS A 279 3.69 14.16 -16.20
N LEU A 280 4.03 15.24 -15.48
CA LEU A 280 3.10 16.04 -14.68
C LEU A 280 2.56 17.27 -15.46
N GLY A 281 2.61 17.27 -16.79
CA GLY A 281 2.30 18.44 -17.61
C GLY A 281 0.91 19.04 -17.38
N ASN A 282 -0.13 18.19 -17.31
CA ASN A 282 -1.51 18.65 -17.08
C ASN A 282 -1.80 19.03 -15.61
N LEU A 283 -0.87 18.75 -14.68
CA LEU A 283 -1.04 19.04 -13.25
C LEU A 283 -0.29 20.32 -12.82
N LEU A 284 0.83 20.62 -13.49
CA LEU A 284 1.71 21.72 -13.12
C LEU A 284 1.30 23.04 -13.79
N GLN A 285 1.35 24.11 -13.01
CA GLN A 285 1.27 25.49 -13.46
C GLN A 285 2.55 26.24 -13.08
N VAL A 286 2.75 27.37 -13.75
CA VAL A 286 3.79 28.33 -13.38
C VAL A 286 3.53 28.86 -11.96
N GLY A 287 4.57 28.87 -11.13
CA GLY A 287 4.50 29.30 -9.73
C GLY A 287 4.13 28.18 -8.73
N ASP A 288 3.83 26.98 -9.21
CA ASP A 288 3.61 25.82 -8.33
C ASP A 288 4.92 25.31 -7.71
N ILE A 289 4.78 24.62 -6.58
CA ILE A 289 5.87 23.89 -5.93
C ILE A 289 5.74 22.40 -6.23
N ALA A 290 6.77 21.81 -6.81
CA ALA A 290 6.88 20.38 -7.09
C ALA A 290 7.99 19.74 -6.25
N LEU A 291 7.80 18.50 -5.84
CA LEU A 291 8.83 17.67 -5.24
C LEU A 291 9.53 16.84 -6.32
N GLY A 292 10.86 16.79 -6.24
CA GLY A 292 11.69 16.04 -7.15
C GLY A 292 12.99 15.55 -6.54
N TYR A 293 13.71 14.73 -7.28
CA TYR A 293 15.08 14.32 -6.97
C TYR A 293 16.07 15.19 -7.75
N ASP A 294 17.02 15.79 -7.03
CA ASP A 294 18.19 16.46 -7.59
C ASP A 294 19.31 15.42 -7.75
N LEU A 295 19.51 14.92 -8.97
CA LEU A 295 20.53 13.90 -9.23
C LEU A 295 21.93 14.51 -9.33
N VAL A 296 22.03 15.81 -9.63
CA VAL A 296 23.30 16.54 -9.72
C VAL A 296 23.98 16.63 -8.36
N ASN A 297 23.20 16.94 -7.32
CA ASN A 297 23.72 17.10 -5.96
C ASN A 297 23.59 15.84 -5.10
N SER A 298 22.86 14.82 -5.55
CA SER A 298 22.68 13.61 -4.75
C SER A 298 23.94 12.74 -4.75
N VAL A 299 24.45 12.43 -3.56
CA VAL A 299 25.47 11.38 -3.41
C VAL A 299 24.77 10.02 -3.44
N LEU A 300 25.07 9.26 -4.49
CA LEU A 300 24.60 7.90 -4.67
C LEU A 300 25.47 6.92 -3.87
N PRO A 301 24.90 5.85 -3.30
CA PRO A 301 25.70 4.76 -2.76
C PRO A 301 26.54 4.11 -3.88
N SER A 302 27.79 3.72 -3.58
CA SER A 302 28.71 3.12 -4.56
C SER A 302 28.12 1.93 -5.32
N ASP A 303 27.31 1.10 -4.66
CA ASP A 303 26.65 -0.02 -5.33
C ASP A 303 25.57 0.44 -6.33
N ALA A 304 24.92 1.58 -6.07
CA ALA A 304 23.93 2.17 -6.98
C ALA A 304 24.61 2.78 -8.20
N GLU A 305 25.80 3.40 -8.04
CA GLU A 305 26.61 3.92 -9.15
C GLU A 305 27.04 2.80 -10.10
N TRP A 306 27.57 1.69 -9.56
CA TRP A 306 27.95 0.53 -10.38
C TRP A 306 26.76 -0.08 -11.12
N SER A 307 25.60 -0.16 -10.48
CA SER A 307 24.36 -0.58 -11.12
C SER A 307 23.90 0.39 -12.19
N MET A 308 24.05 1.71 -12.00
CA MET A 308 23.67 2.72 -12.98
C MET A 308 24.48 2.55 -14.27
N GLU A 309 25.78 2.29 -14.16
CA GLU A 309 26.64 2.07 -15.33
C GLU A 309 26.34 0.75 -16.06
N ASN A 310 25.99 -0.31 -15.33
CA ASN A 310 25.86 -1.66 -15.90
C ASN A 310 24.42 -2.03 -16.30
N SER A 311 23.42 -1.51 -15.59
CA SER A 311 22.02 -1.84 -15.77
C SER A 311 21.29 -0.91 -16.75
N LEU A 312 21.79 0.31 -16.96
CA LEU A 312 21.20 1.23 -17.92
C LEU A 312 21.57 0.86 -19.36
N ASN A 313 20.68 1.19 -20.29
CA ASN A 313 21.00 1.09 -21.71
C ASN A 313 22.00 2.17 -22.10
N SER A 314 22.95 1.86 -22.98
CA SER A 314 23.96 2.81 -23.47
C SER A 314 23.39 4.04 -24.18
N SER A 315 22.11 4.01 -24.57
CA SER A 315 21.39 5.13 -25.19
C SER A 315 20.64 6.01 -24.19
N PHE A 316 20.63 5.67 -22.90
CA PHE A 316 19.93 6.43 -21.88
C PHE A 316 20.81 7.58 -21.37
N VAL A 317 20.32 8.81 -21.51
CA VAL A 317 20.96 10.00 -20.94
C VAL A 317 20.38 10.22 -19.55
N LEU A 318 21.28 10.39 -18.57
CA LEU A 318 20.89 10.64 -17.19
C LEU A 318 20.25 12.04 -17.05
N PRO A 319 19.04 12.15 -16.49
CA PRO A 319 18.45 13.45 -16.21
C PRO A 319 19.13 14.13 -15.03
N ASP A 320 19.19 15.46 -15.05
CA ASP A 320 19.71 16.25 -13.94
C ASP A 320 18.72 16.28 -12.76
N ILE A 321 17.44 16.47 -13.07
CA ILE A 321 16.36 16.56 -12.09
C ILE A 321 15.16 15.74 -12.57
N VAL A 322 14.53 15.06 -11.62
CA VAL A 322 13.33 14.25 -11.85
C VAL A 322 12.20 14.75 -10.95
N LEU A 323 11.12 15.27 -11.53
CA LEU A 323 9.93 15.66 -10.77
C LEU A 323 9.03 14.46 -10.49
N VAL A 324 8.50 14.40 -9.26
CA VAL A 324 7.72 13.25 -8.75
C VAL A 324 6.28 13.62 -8.47
N LYS A 325 6.03 14.68 -7.68
CA LYS A 325 4.67 15.10 -7.32
C LYS A 325 4.54 16.60 -7.11
N LYS A 326 3.35 17.14 -7.36
CA LYS A 326 3.01 18.53 -7.02
C LYS A 326 2.66 18.62 -5.53
N CYS A 327 3.25 19.56 -4.80
CA CYS A 327 2.86 19.89 -3.44
C CYS A 327 1.72 20.92 -3.45
N ARG A 328 0.77 20.78 -2.51
CA ARG A 328 -0.18 21.86 -2.21
C ARG A 328 0.49 22.93 -1.36
N GLY A 329 0.22 24.19 -1.68
CA GLY A 329 0.82 25.37 -1.04
C GLY A 329 1.74 26.11 -2.01
N GLY A 330 1.15 26.81 -2.99
CA GLY A 330 1.89 27.74 -3.85
C GLY A 330 2.43 28.93 -3.05
N VAL A 331 3.39 29.65 -3.63
CA VAL A 331 3.97 30.88 -3.06
C VAL A 331 2.91 31.94 -2.74
N THR A 332 1.72 31.83 -3.35
CA THR A 332 0.56 32.73 -3.14
C THR A 332 -0.35 32.36 -1.97
N GLU A 333 -0.27 31.15 -1.41
CA GLU A 333 -1.08 30.74 -0.24
C GLU A 333 -0.26 30.55 1.05
N ALA A 334 1.06 30.69 0.98
CA ALA A 334 1.95 30.82 2.15
C ALA A 334 1.99 32.28 2.70
N GLY A 335 0.84 32.94 2.69
CA GLY A 335 0.65 34.32 3.13
C GLY A 335 0.11 34.49 4.55
N ASP A 336 0.27 33.52 5.46
CA ASP A 336 0.33 33.76 6.93
C ASP A 336 0.74 32.45 7.64
N GLY A 337 2.03 32.12 7.65
CA GLY A 337 2.46 30.79 8.10
C GLY A 337 3.95 30.60 8.34
N ASN A 338 4.55 31.50 9.12
CA ASN A 338 5.73 31.23 9.96
C ASN A 338 7.01 30.70 9.25
N ILE A 339 7.73 31.58 8.56
CA ILE A 339 9.16 31.40 8.23
C ILE A 339 9.99 31.90 9.42
N PRO A 340 10.81 31.06 10.08
CA PRO A 340 11.75 31.52 11.11
C PRO A 340 13.05 31.96 10.44
N GLY A 341 13.26 33.27 10.29
CA GLY A 341 14.58 33.79 9.94
C GLY A 341 14.63 35.22 9.43
N GLY A 342 14.94 36.16 10.32
CA GLY A 342 15.76 37.33 9.99
C GLY A 342 15.05 38.60 9.51
N ASN A 343 14.38 39.31 10.42
CA ASN A 343 14.58 40.75 10.61
C ASN A 343 13.76 41.25 11.81
N ASP A 344 14.37 41.18 13.00
CA ASP A 344 13.86 41.78 14.22
C ASP A 344 13.89 43.31 14.10
N LYS A 345 12.79 43.90 13.61
CA LYS A 345 12.34 45.19 14.11
C LYS A 345 11.36 44.94 15.25
N GLU A 346 11.86 45.12 16.46
CA GLU A 346 11.14 45.03 17.73
C GLU A 346 9.73 45.63 17.67
N ARG A 347 8.72 44.78 17.48
CA ARG A 347 7.35 45.13 17.82
C ARG A 347 7.16 44.92 19.31
N LYS A 348 7.13 46.02 20.06
CA LYS A 348 6.86 46.03 21.50
C LYS A 348 5.60 45.20 21.83
N PRO A 349 5.69 44.21 22.74
CA PRO A 349 4.55 43.38 23.07
C PRO A 349 3.47 44.20 23.79
N ARG A 350 2.23 44.13 23.31
CA ARG A 350 1.05 44.67 24.01
C ARG A 350 0.96 44.04 25.41
N ALA A 351 0.65 44.87 26.40
CA ALA A 351 0.60 44.46 27.81
C ALA A 351 -0.45 43.36 28.04
N LYS A 352 0.01 42.11 28.22
CA LYS A 352 -0.83 40.98 28.67
C LYS A 352 -1.30 41.22 30.10
N SER A 353 -2.58 40.95 30.38
CA SER A 353 -3.18 41.02 31.72
C SER A 353 -2.46 40.11 32.73
N SER A 354 -2.51 40.48 34.01
CA SER A 354 -1.79 39.79 35.10
C SER A 354 -2.16 38.30 35.23
N GLY A 355 -3.40 37.93 34.90
CA GLY A 355 -3.87 36.53 34.91
C GLY A 355 -3.24 35.66 33.81
N SER A 356 -3.07 36.20 32.60
CA SER A 356 -2.47 35.48 31.46
C SER A 356 -0.99 35.14 31.72
N LYS A 357 -0.22 36.09 32.27
CA LYS A 357 1.18 35.87 32.66
C LYS A 357 1.35 34.78 33.72
N ARG A 358 0.40 34.65 34.66
CA ARG A 358 0.44 33.62 35.71
C ARG A 358 0.15 32.22 35.16
N ARG A 359 -0.81 32.09 34.23
CA ARG A 359 -1.15 30.81 33.59
C ARG A 359 -0.03 30.31 32.68
N GLU A 360 0.60 31.22 31.92
CA GLU A 360 1.73 30.88 31.04
C GLU A 360 2.98 30.47 31.83
N ARG A 361 3.26 31.12 32.98
CA ARG A 361 4.33 30.69 33.89
C ARG A 361 4.07 29.31 34.52
N ARG A 362 2.82 28.97 34.83
CA ARG A 362 2.45 27.63 35.33
C ARG A 362 2.66 26.57 34.25
N ARG A 363 2.16 26.81 33.03
CA ARG A 363 2.32 25.89 31.90
C ARG A 363 3.78 25.62 31.56
N LYS A 364 4.61 26.66 31.46
CA LYS A 364 6.06 26.50 31.23
C LYS A 364 6.78 25.79 32.38
N LYS A 365 6.29 25.90 33.61
CA LYS A 365 6.85 25.19 34.77
C LYS A 365 6.45 23.71 34.75
N GLU A 366 5.23 23.39 34.32
CA GLU A 366 4.77 22.02 34.10
C GLU A 366 5.52 21.36 32.95
N GLU A 367 5.61 22.01 31.78
CA GLU A 367 6.38 21.52 30.62
C GLU A 367 7.86 21.28 30.95
N LYS A 368 8.50 22.15 31.75
CA LYS A 368 9.87 21.91 32.23
C LYS A 368 9.96 20.74 33.20
N LYS A 369 8.93 20.53 34.03
CA LYS A 369 8.90 19.46 35.02
C LYS A 369 8.65 18.11 34.37
N THR A 370 7.79 18.05 33.35
CA THR A 370 7.57 16.84 32.54
C THR A 370 8.83 16.46 31.77
N LYS A 371 9.46 17.44 31.09
CA LYS A 371 10.71 17.20 30.35
C LYS A 371 11.88 16.75 31.23
N ALA A 372 11.99 17.30 32.45
CA ALA A 372 13.01 16.88 33.41
C ALA A 372 12.73 15.48 33.98
N LEU A 373 11.46 15.08 34.09
CA LEU A 373 11.07 13.75 34.55
C LEU A 373 11.35 12.69 33.48
N GLU A 374 11.12 13.04 32.21
CA GLU A 374 11.46 12.24 31.03
C GLU A 374 12.98 12.04 30.88
N ASP A 375 13.77 13.12 30.99
CA ASP A 375 15.25 13.05 31.01
C ASP A 375 15.78 12.21 32.18
N ALA A 376 15.13 12.28 33.35
CA ALA A 376 15.50 11.48 34.51
C ALA A 376 15.15 10.00 34.33
N ALA A 377 14.00 9.69 33.72
CA ALA A 377 13.61 8.33 33.38
C ALA A 377 14.57 7.69 32.36
N ALA A 378 15.00 8.46 31.36
CA ALA A 378 15.99 8.05 30.37
C ALA A 378 17.35 7.72 31.01
N ARG A 379 17.83 8.55 31.96
CA ARG A 379 19.10 8.31 32.69
C ARG A 379 19.05 7.09 33.61
N MET A 380 17.87 6.67 34.06
CA MET A 380 17.67 5.54 34.97
C MET A 380 17.45 4.22 34.25
N GLY A 381 17.57 4.18 32.91
CA GLY A 381 17.52 2.94 32.12
C GLY A 381 16.12 2.32 32.00
N PHE A 382 15.06 3.09 32.25
CA PHE A 382 13.68 2.59 32.13
C PHE A 382 13.09 2.70 30.71
N GLY A 383 13.82 3.24 29.72
CA GLY A 383 13.30 3.54 28.38
C GLY A 383 13.88 2.73 27.21
N GLU A 384 14.75 1.75 27.45
CA GLU A 384 15.51 1.10 26.37
C GLU A 384 15.14 -0.38 26.18
N SER A 385 14.01 -0.65 25.50
CA SER A 385 13.93 -1.75 24.52
C SER A 385 12.61 -1.81 23.76
N GLU A 386 11.49 -1.44 24.40
CA GLU A 386 10.14 -1.55 23.79
C GLU A 386 9.58 -0.18 23.39
N GLU A 387 9.74 0.86 24.22
CA GLU A 387 9.16 2.20 23.97
C GLU A 387 9.78 2.94 22.77
N ALA A 388 11.07 2.75 22.46
CA ALA A 388 11.72 3.41 21.32
C ALA A 388 11.17 2.95 19.96
N GLY A 389 10.67 1.70 19.88
CA GLY A 389 9.98 1.20 18.69
C GLY A 389 8.62 1.87 18.52
N ASP A 390 7.88 2.00 19.62
CA ASP A 390 6.53 2.57 19.63
C ASP A 390 6.55 4.09 19.34
N ILE A 391 7.53 4.83 19.87
CA ILE A 391 7.70 6.28 19.57
C ILE A 391 7.99 6.49 18.08
N GLN A 392 8.83 5.66 17.46
CA GLN A 392 9.12 5.77 16.03
C GLN A 392 7.88 5.46 15.18
N ILE A 393 7.07 4.48 15.58
CA ILE A 393 5.81 4.14 14.91
C ILE A 393 4.80 5.28 15.03
N GLU A 394 4.67 5.90 16.21
CA GLU A 394 3.79 7.06 16.40
C GLU A 394 4.24 8.29 15.59
N HIS A 395 5.53 8.58 15.55
CA HIS A 395 6.08 9.66 14.73
C HIS A 395 5.87 9.40 13.23
N ASP A 396 6.08 8.15 12.78
CA ASP A 396 5.81 7.76 11.40
C ASP A 396 4.30 7.85 11.08
N ARG A 397 3.42 7.59 12.05
CA ARG A 397 1.97 7.76 11.94
C ARG A 397 1.54 9.22 11.86
N SER A 398 2.13 10.12 12.65
CA SER A 398 1.84 11.55 12.54
C SER A 398 2.35 12.11 11.21
N ALA A 399 3.55 11.73 10.78
CA ALA A 399 4.11 12.15 9.50
C ALA A 399 3.26 11.66 8.32
N PHE A 400 2.76 10.42 8.37
CA PHE A 400 1.86 9.90 7.34
C PHE A 400 0.52 10.65 7.31
N LYS A 401 -0.01 11.06 8.46
CA LYS A 401 -1.24 11.85 8.52
C LYS A 401 -1.04 13.23 7.90
N GLU A 402 0.06 13.90 8.20
CA GLU A 402 0.42 15.19 7.58
C GLU A 402 0.64 15.03 6.07
N GLU A 403 1.24 13.92 5.62
CA GLU A 403 1.38 13.61 4.20
C GLU A 403 0.01 13.38 3.53
N LEU A 404 -0.93 12.70 4.20
CA LEU A 404 -2.30 12.53 3.70
C LEU A 404 -3.03 13.86 3.52
N ASP A 405 -2.85 14.79 4.45
CA ASP A 405 -3.46 16.13 4.38
C ASP A 405 -2.83 16.97 3.24
N ASN A 406 -1.53 16.81 3.01
CA ASN A 406 -0.80 17.51 1.95
C ASN A 406 -1.03 16.91 0.55
N ASP A 407 -1.24 15.59 0.45
CA ASP A 407 -1.37 14.84 -0.81
C ASP A 407 -2.83 14.38 -1.06
N PRO A 408 -3.64 15.17 -1.80
CA PRO A 408 -5.01 14.80 -2.13
C PRO A 408 -5.08 13.57 -3.06
N GLU A 409 -3.97 13.18 -3.69
CA GLU A 409 -3.89 11.96 -4.48
C GLU A 409 -3.83 10.72 -3.62
N LEU A 410 -3.02 10.75 -2.56
CA LEU A 410 -2.90 9.62 -1.64
C LEU A 410 -4.24 9.38 -0.92
N ALA A 411 -4.94 10.46 -0.56
CA ALA A 411 -6.30 10.40 -0.04
C ALA A 411 -7.27 9.75 -1.04
N ARG A 412 -7.24 10.16 -2.32
CA ARG A 412 -8.07 9.56 -3.38
C ARG A 412 -7.71 8.10 -3.66
N GLU A 413 -6.43 7.73 -3.57
CA GLU A 413 -6.01 6.33 -3.73
C GLU A 413 -6.52 5.45 -2.60
N LEU A 414 -6.50 5.95 -1.37
CA LEU A 414 -7.16 5.29 -0.25
C LEU A 414 -8.66 5.16 -0.50
N GLU A 415 -9.34 6.20 -0.98
CA GLU A 415 -10.77 6.13 -1.31
C GLU A 415 -11.07 5.14 -2.44
N ILE A 416 -10.23 5.06 -3.48
CA ILE A 416 -10.39 4.08 -4.56
C ILE A 416 -10.20 2.67 -4.03
N ALA A 417 -9.13 2.43 -3.27
CA ALA A 417 -8.91 1.14 -2.63
C ALA A 417 -10.10 0.80 -1.72
N GLU A 418 -10.62 1.76 -0.94
CA GLU A 418 -11.81 1.58 -0.10
C GLU A 418 -13.05 1.22 -0.92
N ASN A 419 -13.30 1.88 -2.05
CA ASN A 419 -14.43 1.60 -2.93
C ASN A 419 -14.32 0.23 -3.60
N GLU A 420 -13.13 -0.16 -4.08
CA GLU A 420 -12.87 -1.51 -4.62
C GLU A 420 -13.15 -2.58 -3.56
N LEU A 421 -12.76 -2.32 -2.30
CA LEU A 421 -13.00 -3.22 -1.17
C LEU A 421 -14.50 -3.26 -0.79
N ALA A 422 -15.20 -2.14 -0.92
CA ALA A 422 -16.65 -2.04 -0.69
C ALA A 422 -17.48 -2.70 -1.80
N GLN A 423 -16.99 -2.79 -3.04
CA GLN A 423 -17.68 -3.52 -4.12
C GLN A 423 -17.65 -5.03 -3.89
N ILE A 424 -16.52 -5.57 -3.39
CA ILE A 424 -16.41 -6.98 -2.99
C ILE A 424 -17.40 -7.33 -1.87
N ARG A 425 -17.76 -6.36 -1.02
CA ARG A 425 -18.82 -6.53 0.00
C ARG A 425 -20.16 -6.89 -0.63
N GLN A 426 -20.50 -6.36 -1.81
CA GLN A 426 -21.76 -6.67 -2.49
C GLN A 426 -21.70 -8.05 -3.15
N GLU A 427 -20.57 -8.37 -3.81
CA GLU A 427 -20.37 -9.68 -4.45
C GLU A 427 -20.35 -10.85 -3.45
N MET A 428 -19.82 -10.65 -2.23
CA MET A 428 -19.81 -11.70 -1.19
C MET A 428 -21.13 -11.84 -0.44
N VAL A 429 -22.05 -10.87 -0.54
CA VAL A 429 -23.40 -10.92 0.05
C VAL A 429 -24.42 -11.54 -0.93
N GLU A 430 -24.11 -11.60 -2.22
CA GLU A 430 -24.95 -12.26 -3.25
C GLU A 430 -24.41 -13.60 -3.81
N PRO A 431 -23.98 -14.61 -3.01
CA PRO A 431 -23.96 -15.96 -3.51
C PRO A 431 -25.37 -16.54 -3.39
N SER A 432 -26.03 -16.77 -4.53
CA SER A 432 -27.28 -17.53 -4.76
C SER A 432 -28.60 -16.75 -4.86
N ALA A 433 -28.86 -16.14 -6.01
CA ALA A 433 -30.22 -15.87 -6.49
C ALA A 433 -30.35 -16.03 -8.02
N SER A 434 -29.70 -17.04 -8.60
CA SER A 434 -30.00 -17.48 -9.98
C SER A 434 -29.55 -18.93 -10.20
N GLY A 435 -30.09 -19.84 -9.40
CA GLY A 435 -30.15 -21.26 -9.76
C GLY A 435 -31.53 -21.53 -10.34
N ASN A 436 -31.65 -21.52 -11.67
CA ASN A 436 -32.88 -21.86 -12.35
C ASN A 436 -33.31 -23.30 -12.01
N LEU A 437 -34.54 -23.41 -11.53
CA LEU A 437 -35.33 -24.63 -11.54
C LEU A 437 -35.62 -25.00 -12.99
N GLU A 438 -35.00 -26.05 -13.49
CA GLU A 438 -35.59 -26.85 -14.56
C GLU A 438 -35.78 -28.28 -14.06
N GLN A 439 -37.06 -28.64 -13.95
CA GLN A 439 -37.52 -30.02 -13.80
C GLN A 439 -37.27 -30.76 -15.11
N GLY A 440 -36.65 -31.94 -15.05
CA GLY A 440 -36.50 -32.80 -16.22
C GLY A 440 -36.08 -34.23 -15.87
N GLY A 441 -37.05 -35.14 -15.88
CA GLY A 441 -36.94 -36.48 -16.45
C GLY A 441 -35.94 -37.47 -15.86
N VAL A 442 -36.47 -38.43 -15.10
CA VAL A 442 -35.87 -39.75 -14.90
C VAL A 442 -35.83 -40.48 -16.24
N GLU A 443 -34.64 -40.81 -16.75
CA GLU A 443 -34.46 -41.93 -17.69
C GLU A 443 -33.23 -42.75 -17.30
N LYS A 444 -33.47 -44.04 -17.13
CA LYS A 444 -32.50 -45.08 -16.82
C LYS A 444 -31.61 -45.30 -18.05
N GLN A 445 -30.30 -45.31 -17.87
CA GLN A 445 -29.40 -46.04 -18.76
C GLN A 445 -28.49 -46.93 -17.93
N GLU A 446 -28.66 -48.23 -18.15
CA GLU A 446 -27.80 -49.31 -17.70
C GLU A 446 -26.42 -49.14 -18.34
N ALA A 447 -25.37 -49.11 -17.53
CA ALA A 447 -23.99 -49.25 -17.99
C ALA A 447 -23.48 -50.63 -17.57
N ASN A 448 -23.36 -51.50 -18.57
CA ASN A 448 -22.62 -52.76 -18.52
C ASN A 448 -21.19 -52.50 -18.04
N ILE A 449 -20.79 -53.16 -16.95
CA ILE A 449 -19.38 -53.39 -16.62
C ILE A 449 -19.11 -54.85 -16.97
N ALA A 450 -18.40 -55.05 -18.07
CA ALA A 450 -17.87 -56.34 -18.46
C ALA A 450 -16.68 -56.70 -17.55
N GLU A 451 -16.71 -57.93 -17.04
CA GLU A 451 -15.57 -58.61 -16.46
C GLU A 451 -14.48 -58.77 -17.53
N GLU A 452 -13.29 -58.23 -17.28
CA GLU A 452 -12.06 -58.75 -17.88
C GLU A 452 -11.24 -59.43 -16.78
N THR A 453 -11.22 -60.74 -16.91
CA THR A 453 -10.32 -61.67 -16.24
C THR A 453 -8.89 -61.41 -16.69
N HIS A 454 -7.99 -61.17 -15.73
CA HIS A 454 -6.58 -61.49 -15.92
C HIS A 454 -6.08 -62.30 -14.72
N SER A 455 -5.83 -63.57 -15.03
CA SER A 455 -4.94 -64.49 -14.34
C SER A 455 -3.52 -63.94 -14.26
N ASP A 456 -2.99 -63.80 -13.05
CA ASP A 456 -1.89 -64.63 -12.52
C ASP A 456 -1.78 -64.44 -10.99
#